data_AF-A0AAE3YPT2-F1
#
_entry.id   AF-A0AAE3YPT2-F1
#
_cell.length_a   1.000
_cell.length_b   1.000
_cell.length_c   1.000
_cell.angle_alpha   90.00
_cell.angle_beta   90.00
_cell.angle_gamma   90.00
#
_symmetry.space_group_name_H-M   'P 1'
#
loop_
_entity.id
_entity.type
_entity.pdbx_description
1 polymer ?
#
loop_
_entity_poly.entity_id
_entity_poly.type
_entity_poly.pdbx_seq_one_letter_code
_entity_poly.pdbx_strand_id
1 'polypeptide(L)'
;MGGRVWGVVARVALVCAAWAAVVAVEVGGVWVARVVMASEAGLVRGAAYLTAAIVTAMVVAGEWAPRRPKRTVAGLAVAAVVAAAVVAVDWTAASVRGYYRVHRADFAAVVAVAAGGGLIPDSYYGELLPPELRHLSIKGSVARIGGSGLLLPARTTTPDGVGGFAFLGDAPPAGTYDCYGSQFRTRWSLGDGWYWLQDTMIPSTT
;
A
#
# COMPACT_ATOMS: atom_id res chain seq x y z
N MET A 1 -20.92 5.99 40.61
CA MET A 1 -19.60 6.30 40.00
C MET A 1 -19.34 5.58 38.67
N GLY A 2 -19.88 4.39 38.40
CA GLY A 2 -19.56 3.58 37.21
C GLY A 2 -19.86 4.20 35.83
N GLY A 3 -21.02 4.84 35.62
CA GLY A 3 -21.41 5.32 34.28
C GLY A 3 -20.48 6.38 33.67
N ARG A 4 -19.70 7.10 34.49
CA ARG A 4 -18.79 8.16 34.03
C ARG A 4 -17.47 7.62 33.47
N VAL A 5 -17.02 6.46 33.94
CA VAL A 5 -15.79 5.81 33.46
C VAL A 5 -16.06 5.15 32.11
N TRP A 6 -17.19 4.46 31.98
CA TRP A 6 -17.63 3.83 30.73
C TRP A 6 -17.76 4.80 29.56
N GLY A 7 -18.25 6.02 29.80
CA GLY A 7 -18.35 7.05 28.75
C GLY A 7 -17.00 7.50 28.18
N VAL A 8 -15.95 7.59 29.02
CA VAL A 8 -14.60 7.95 28.56
C VAL A 8 -13.97 6.81 27.78
N VAL A 9 -14.08 5.58 28.29
CA VAL A 9 -13.57 4.38 27.62
C VAL A 9 -14.20 4.21 26.23
N ALA A 10 -15.52 4.38 26.12
CA ALA A 10 -16.22 4.27 24.84
C ALA A 10 -15.73 5.29 23.80
N ARG A 11 -15.45 6.54 24.20
CA ARG A 11 -14.95 7.59 23.30
C ARG A 11 -13.52 7.32 22.84
N VAL A 12 -12.65 6.89 23.75
CA VAL A 12 -11.27 6.50 23.40
C VAL A 12 -11.30 5.30 22.45
N ALA A 13 -12.11 4.29 22.73
CA ALA A 13 -12.28 3.13 21.85
C ALA A 13 -12.76 3.54 20.45
N LEU A 14 -13.68 4.50 20.35
CA LEU A 14 -14.18 5.01 19.07
C LEU A 14 -13.07 5.70 18.25
N VAL A 15 -12.25 6.54 18.89
CA VAL A 15 -11.10 7.18 18.22
C VAL A 15 -10.09 6.13 17.77
N CYS A 16 -9.75 5.17 18.64
CA CYS A 16 -8.85 4.07 18.29
C CYS A 16 -9.37 3.24 17.12
N ALA A 17 -10.68 2.91 17.11
CA ALA A 17 -11.29 2.16 16.02
C ALA A 17 -11.24 2.94 14.69
N ALA A 18 -11.47 4.26 14.72
CA ALA A 18 -11.41 5.09 13.52
C ALA A 18 -9.99 5.15 12.93
N TRP A 19 -8.95 5.28 13.78
CA TRP A 19 -7.56 5.24 13.31
C TRP A 19 -7.11 3.84 12.90
N ALA A 20 -7.62 2.78 13.54
CA ALA A 20 -7.39 1.40 13.09
C ALA A 20 -7.95 1.15 11.69
N ALA A 21 -9.06 1.78 11.32
CA ALA A 21 -9.60 1.71 9.96
C ALA A 21 -8.65 2.37 8.93
N VAL A 22 -8.02 3.50 9.28
CA VAL A 22 -6.98 4.13 8.44
C VAL A 22 -5.81 3.17 8.23
N VAL A 23 -5.31 2.57 9.31
CA VAL A 23 -4.23 1.58 9.24
C VAL A 23 -4.61 0.39 8.35
N ALA A 24 -5.84 -0.12 8.48
CA ALA A 24 -6.33 -1.23 7.66
C ALA A 24 -6.36 -0.87 6.16
N VAL A 25 -6.82 0.34 5.82
CA VAL A 25 -6.82 0.83 4.42
C VAL A 25 -5.41 0.96 3.87
N GLU A 26 -4.47 1.44 4.68
CA GLU A 26 -3.09 1.64 4.25
C GLU A 26 -2.34 0.31 4.09
N VAL A 27 -2.45 -0.60 5.06
CA VAL A 27 -1.88 -1.96 4.98
C VAL A 27 -2.48 -2.73 3.78
N GLY A 28 -3.79 -2.56 3.55
CA GLY A 28 -4.48 -3.09 2.39
C GLY A 28 -4.18 -2.36 1.08
N GLY A 29 -3.26 -1.39 1.06
CA GLY A 29 -3.10 -0.44 -0.05
C GLY A 29 -2.83 -1.07 -1.43
N VAL A 30 -2.16 -2.22 -1.51
CA VAL A 30 -1.98 -2.96 -2.78
C VAL A 30 -3.31 -3.56 -3.25
N TRP A 31 -4.09 -4.12 -2.33
CA TRP A 31 -5.41 -4.66 -2.62
C TRP A 31 -6.42 -3.57 -2.96
N VAL A 32 -6.41 -2.45 -2.22
CA VAL A 32 -7.25 -1.28 -2.51
C VAL A 32 -6.93 -0.75 -3.90
N ALA A 33 -5.65 -0.59 -4.26
CA ALA A 33 -5.27 -0.13 -5.60
C ALA A 33 -5.65 -1.10 -6.74
N ARG A 34 -5.91 -2.37 -6.42
CA ARG A 34 -6.37 -3.38 -7.38
C ARG A 34 -7.89 -3.37 -7.54
N VAL A 35 -8.63 -3.28 -6.45
CA VAL A 35 -10.11 -3.32 -6.45
C VAL A 35 -10.69 -1.99 -6.89
N VAL A 36 -10.07 -0.91 -6.45
CA VAL A 36 -10.47 0.46 -6.71
C VAL A 36 -9.52 1.00 -7.77
N MET A 37 -10.05 1.55 -8.86
CA MET A 37 -9.24 2.19 -9.90
C MET A 37 -8.24 3.15 -9.23
N ALA A 38 -7.00 3.24 -9.72
CA ALA A 38 -5.96 4.02 -9.06
C ALA A 38 -6.37 5.49 -8.80
N SER A 39 -7.24 6.05 -9.65
CA SER A 39 -7.86 7.37 -9.51
C SER A 39 -8.77 7.50 -8.27
N GLU A 40 -9.42 6.42 -7.87
CA GLU A 40 -10.37 6.37 -6.75
C GLU A 40 -9.71 5.91 -5.44
N ALA A 41 -8.53 5.28 -5.50
CA ALA A 41 -7.80 4.87 -4.30
C ALA A 41 -7.48 6.05 -3.38
N GLY A 42 -7.24 7.24 -3.96
CA GLY A 42 -7.09 8.50 -3.22
C GLY A 42 -8.35 8.91 -2.46
N LEU A 43 -9.54 8.67 -3.01
CA LEU A 43 -10.81 8.97 -2.35
C LEU A 43 -11.07 8.04 -1.16
N VAL A 44 -10.80 6.75 -1.30
CA VAL A 44 -10.96 5.78 -0.20
C VAL A 44 -10.03 6.12 0.96
N ARG A 45 -8.76 6.43 0.67
CA ARG A 45 -7.81 6.89 1.69
C ARG A 45 -8.28 8.20 2.32
N GLY A 46 -8.57 9.21 1.50
CA GLY A 46 -9.04 10.51 1.96
C GLY A 46 -10.29 10.41 2.86
N ALA A 47 -11.25 9.56 2.49
CA ALA A 47 -12.44 9.30 3.28
C ALA A 47 -12.11 8.66 4.64
N ALA A 48 -11.17 7.71 4.69
CA ALA A 48 -10.75 7.09 5.95
C ALA A 48 -10.09 8.12 6.89
N TYR A 49 -9.15 8.91 6.40
CA TYR A 49 -8.50 9.98 7.18
C TYR A 49 -9.50 11.05 7.63
N LEU A 50 -10.39 11.49 6.74
CA LEU A 50 -11.42 12.48 7.06
C LEU A 50 -12.36 11.96 8.14
N THR A 51 -12.80 10.71 8.05
CA THR A 51 -13.64 10.07 9.07
C THR A 51 -12.93 10.02 10.42
N ALA A 52 -11.67 9.61 10.46
CA ALA A 52 -10.88 9.58 11.70
C ALA A 52 -10.68 10.98 12.31
N ALA A 53 -10.44 11.99 11.48
CA ALA A 53 -10.32 13.38 11.91
C ALA A 53 -11.64 13.92 12.49
N ILE A 54 -12.76 13.68 11.82
CA ILE A 54 -14.10 14.10 12.27
C ILE A 54 -14.45 13.43 13.60
N VAL A 55 -14.26 12.11 13.72
CA VAL A 55 -14.50 11.36 14.98
C VAL A 55 -13.66 11.93 16.12
N THR A 56 -12.38 12.19 15.86
CA THR A 56 -11.48 12.79 16.85
C THR A 56 -11.97 14.18 17.27
N ALA A 57 -12.31 15.04 16.31
CA ALA A 57 -12.79 16.39 16.56
C ALA A 57 -14.10 16.42 17.36
N MET A 58 -15.06 15.55 17.04
CA MET A 58 -16.33 15.44 17.77
C MET A 58 -16.11 15.01 19.23
N VAL A 59 -15.23 14.03 19.47
CA VAL A 59 -14.90 13.57 20.82
C VAL A 59 -14.24 14.70 21.63
N VAL A 60 -13.30 15.42 21.03
CA VAL A 60 -12.63 16.56 21.66
C VAL A 60 -13.61 17.69 21.97
N ALA A 61 -14.44 18.08 21.01
CA ALA A 61 -15.43 19.16 21.18
C ALA A 61 -16.43 18.82 22.29
N GLY A 62 -16.89 17.56 22.37
CA GLY A 62 -17.77 17.09 23.44
C GLY A 62 -17.12 17.14 24.84
N GLU A 63 -15.79 17.01 24.92
CA GLU A 63 -15.02 17.11 26.17
C GLU A 63 -14.55 18.55 26.47
N TRP A 64 -14.59 19.46 25.50
CA TRP A 64 -14.20 20.87 25.65
C TRP A 64 -15.20 21.69 26.48
N ALA A 65 -16.34 21.10 26.89
CA ALA A 65 -17.26 21.76 27.80
C ALA A 65 -16.52 22.30 29.06
N PRO A 66 -16.85 23.52 29.55
CA PRO A 66 -15.98 24.39 30.36
C PRO A 66 -15.59 23.90 31.77
N ARG A 67 -15.67 22.60 32.07
CA ARG A 67 -15.47 22.05 33.41
C ARG A 67 -14.27 21.09 33.56
N ARG A 68 -13.51 20.73 32.49
CA ARG A 68 -12.46 19.67 32.57
C ARG A 68 -11.23 19.79 31.62
N PRO A 69 -10.51 20.93 31.58
CA PRO A 69 -9.43 21.18 30.61
C PRO A 69 -8.30 20.14 30.62
N LYS A 70 -7.90 19.62 31.79
CA LYS A 70 -6.79 18.65 31.90
C LYS A 70 -7.05 17.32 31.17
N ARG A 71 -8.30 16.85 31.12
CA ARG A 71 -8.65 15.57 30.45
C ARG A 71 -8.74 15.73 28.94
N THR A 72 -9.29 16.86 28.50
CA THR A 72 -9.37 17.23 27.08
C THR A 72 -7.97 17.33 26.47
N VAL A 73 -7.03 17.97 27.18
CA VAL A 73 -5.62 18.06 26.75
C VAL A 73 -4.97 16.69 26.63
N ALA A 74 -5.16 15.79 27.60
CA ALA A 74 -4.60 14.44 27.54
C ALA A 74 -5.17 13.62 26.37
N GLY A 75 -6.49 13.68 26.15
CA GLY A 75 -7.12 13.00 25.01
C GLY A 75 -6.65 13.53 23.65
N LEU A 76 -6.50 14.86 23.53
CA LEU A 76 -5.93 15.51 22.36
C LEU A 76 -4.49 15.08 22.11
N ALA A 77 -3.66 15.03 23.16
CA ALA A 77 -2.28 14.59 23.06
C ALA A 77 -2.19 13.13 22.55
N VAL A 78 -3.01 12.22 23.09
CA VAL A 78 -3.04 10.82 22.63
C VAL A 78 -3.48 10.75 21.16
N ALA A 79 -4.55 11.45 20.77
CA ALA A 79 -5.02 11.43 19.40
C ALA A 79 -3.99 12.02 18.42
N ALA A 80 -3.33 13.12 18.80
CA ALA A 80 -2.27 13.74 18.00
C ALA A 80 -1.06 12.81 17.85
N VAL A 81 -0.65 12.12 18.92
CA VAL A 81 0.44 11.13 18.87
C VAL A 81 0.08 9.95 17.97
N VAL A 82 -1.14 9.41 18.07
CA VAL A 82 -1.61 8.32 17.20
C VAL A 82 -1.65 8.78 15.74
N ALA A 83 -2.22 9.96 15.47
CA ALA A 83 -2.27 10.52 14.13
C ALA A 83 -0.87 10.72 13.54
N ALA A 84 0.05 11.31 14.30
CA ALA A 84 1.43 11.53 13.89
C ALA A 84 2.15 10.19 13.62
N ALA A 85 1.95 9.19 14.47
CA ALA A 85 2.52 7.86 14.28
C ALA A 85 1.99 7.19 13.01
N VAL A 86 0.69 7.30 12.70
CA VAL A 86 0.11 6.77 11.45
C VAL A 86 0.66 7.50 10.23
N VAL A 87 0.72 8.83 10.27
CA VAL A 87 1.19 9.62 9.12
C VAL A 87 2.70 9.46 8.87
N ALA A 88 3.49 9.18 9.91
CA ALA A 88 4.94 9.01 9.80
C ALA A 88 5.37 7.68 9.15
N VAL A 89 4.46 6.76 8.88
CA VAL A 89 4.77 5.46 8.26
C VAL A 89 4.81 5.59 6.74
N ASP A 90 5.90 5.10 6.11
CA ASP A 90 5.91 4.85 4.67
C ASP A 90 5.02 3.63 4.36
N TRP A 91 3.72 3.88 4.26
CA TRP A 91 2.71 2.86 4.00
C TRP A 91 2.93 2.18 2.66
N THR A 92 3.56 2.83 1.68
CA THR A 92 3.88 2.16 0.41
C THR A 92 4.94 1.09 0.63
N ALA A 93 6.04 1.41 1.31
CA ALA A 93 7.05 0.42 1.65
C ALA A 93 6.48 -0.71 2.52
N ALA A 94 5.69 -0.38 3.54
CA ALA A 94 5.07 -1.35 4.42
C ALA A 94 4.17 -2.33 3.67
N SER A 95 3.28 -1.82 2.81
CA SER A 95 2.32 -2.64 2.07
C SER A 95 2.98 -3.45 0.97
N VAL A 96 3.98 -2.92 0.28
CA VAL A 96 4.78 -3.67 -0.72
C VAL A 96 5.52 -4.84 -0.06
N ARG A 97 6.24 -4.58 1.04
CA ARG A 97 6.98 -5.62 1.76
C ARG A 97 6.04 -6.65 2.40
N GLY A 98 4.94 -6.20 2.98
CA GLY A 98 3.91 -7.07 3.57
C GLY A 98 3.29 -7.99 2.53
N TYR A 99 2.87 -7.43 1.39
CA TYR A 99 2.30 -8.20 0.28
C TYR A 99 3.27 -9.25 -0.25
N TYR A 100 4.53 -8.87 -0.51
CA TYR A 100 5.56 -9.83 -0.95
C TYR A 100 5.78 -10.96 0.06
N ARG A 101 5.85 -10.65 1.36
CA ARG A 101 6.05 -11.67 2.40
C ARG A 101 4.89 -12.66 2.47
N VAL A 102 3.65 -12.18 2.40
CA VAL A 102 2.45 -13.03 2.44
C VAL A 102 2.38 -13.93 1.21
N HIS A 103 2.78 -13.43 0.04
CA HIS A 103 2.68 -14.14 -1.24
C HIS A 103 4.02 -14.70 -1.74
N ARG A 104 5.02 -14.84 -0.86
CA ARG A 104 6.40 -15.19 -1.27
C ARG A 104 6.48 -16.48 -2.08
N ALA A 105 5.66 -17.47 -1.75
CA ALA A 105 5.56 -18.73 -2.49
C ALA A 105 4.98 -18.52 -3.89
N ASP A 106 3.95 -17.68 -4.05
CA ASP A 106 3.33 -17.37 -5.34
C ASP A 106 4.32 -16.60 -6.24
N PHE A 107 5.09 -15.68 -5.67
CA PHE A 107 6.19 -15.00 -6.38
C PHE A 107 7.23 -16.00 -6.90
N ALA A 108 7.63 -16.99 -6.10
CA ALA A 108 8.54 -18.05 -6.56
C ALA A 108 7.89 -18.91 -7.67
N ALA A 109 6.59 -19.20 -7.57
CA ALA A 109 5.87 -19.92 -8.60
C ALA A 109 5.82 -19.18 -9.95
N VAL A 110 5.69 -17.84 -9.94
CA VAL A 110 5.79 -17.03 -11.17
C VAL A 110 7.13 -17.25 -11.87
N VAL A 111 8.24 -17.24 -11.12
CA VAL A 111 9.58 -17.48 -11.69
C VAL A 111 9.68 -18.88 -12.29
N ALA A 112 9.18 -19.89 -11.58
CA ALA A 112 9.19 -21.27 -12.05
C ALA A 112 8.37 -21.46 -13.34
N VAL A 113 7.17 -20.88 -13.40
CA VAL A 113 6.30 -20.92 -14.60
C VAL A 113 6.96 -20.20 -15.77
N ALA A 114 7.57 -19.03 -15.52
CA ALA A 114 8.27 -18.28 -16.55
C ALA A 114 9.48 -19.04 -17.13
N ALA A 115 10.26 -19.70 -16.26
CA ALA A 115 11.39 -20.52 -16.67
C ALA A 115 10.97 -21.78 -17.44
N GLY A 116 9.81 -22.36 -17.09
CA GLY A 116 9.23 -23.52 -17.76
C GLY A 116 8.51 -23.22 -19.07
N GLY A 117 8.40 -21.95 -19.48
CA GLY A 117 7.68 -21.55 -20.69
C GLY A 117 6.15 -21.69 -20.58
N GLY A 118 5.61 -21.74 -19.36
CA GLY A 118 4.17 -21.91 -19.11
C GLY A 118 3.35 -20.62 -19.16
N LEU A 119 3.95 -19.51 -19.61
CA LEU A 119 3.27 -18.23 -19.74
C LEU A 119 2.48 -18.18 -21.04
N ILE A 120 1.26 -17.63 -20.98
CA ILE A 120 0.38 -17.56 -22.14
C ILE A 120 0.65 -16.23 -22.87
N PRO A 121 1.00 -16.25 -24.17
CA PRO A 121 1.22 -15.00 -24.91
C PRO A 121 -0.02 -14.10 -24.85
N ASP A 122 0.18 -12.86 -24.43
CA ASP A 122 -0.82 -11.79 -24.48
C ASP A 122 -0.12 -10.48 -24.88
N SER A 123 -0.91 -9.52 -25.36
CA SER A 123 -0.41 -8.29 -25.95
C SER A 123 -0.30 -7.16 -24.91
N TYR A 124 0.46 -6.14 -25.27
CA TYR A 124 0.74 -4.90 -24.53
C TYR A 124 1.33 -5.05 -23.09
N TYR A 125 0.65 -5.71 -22.14
CA TYR A 125 1.08 -5.82 -20.74
C TYR A 125 1.91 -7.07 -20.42
N GLY A 126 2.32 -7.83 -21.44
CA GLY A 126 3.13 -9.04 -21.31
C GLY A 126 2.30 -10.32 -21.35
N GLU A 127 2.89 -11.40 -20.87
CA GLU A 127 2.31 -12.75 -20.94
C GLU A 127 1.34 -12.97 -19.75
N LEU A 128 0.21 -13.63 -19.99
CA LEU A 128 -0.78 -13.92 -18.96
C LEU A 128 -0.27 -14.96 -17.97
N LEU A 129 -0.54 -14.69 -16.69
CA LEU A 129 -0.27 -15.64 -15.61
C LEU A 129 -1.37 -16.72 -15.55
N PRO A 130 -1.03 -17.92 -15.03
CA PRO A 130 -2.01 -18.90 -14.60
C PRO A 130 -3.06 -18.28 -13.67
N PRO A 131 -4.35 -18.67 -13.75
CA PRO A 131 -5.45 -18.05 -13.00
C PRO A 131 -5.17 -17.84 -11.51
N GLU A 132 -4.53 -18.82 -10.88
CA GLU A 132 -4.14 -18.82 -9.47
C GLU A 132 -3.07 -17.77 -9.14
N LEU A 133 -2.20 -17.38 -10.09
CA LEU A 133 -1.15 -16.38 -9.91
C LEU A 133 -1.54 -14.97 -10.39
N ARG A 134 -2.65 -14.82 -11.12
CA ARG A 134 -3.12 -13.53 -11.64
C ARG A 134 -3.36 -12.49 -10.54
N HIS A 135 -3.54 -12.92 -9.30
CA HIS A 135 -3.77 -12.01 -8.18
C HIS A 135 -2.57 -11.12 -7.84
N LEU A 136 -1.36 -11.52 -8.27
CA LEU A 136 -0.10 -10.79 -8.03
C LEU A 136 0.10 -9.57 -8.93
N SER A 137 -0.65 -9.49 -10.03
CA SER A 137 -0.57 -8.42 -11.01
C SER A 137 -1.93 -7.78 -11.22
N ILE A 138 -1.98 -6.45 -11.32
CA ILE A 138 -3.22 -5.70 -11.57
C ILE A 138 -3.88 -6.08 -12.90
N LYS A 139 -3.08 -6.55 -13.87
CA LYS A 139 -3.55 -7.05 -15.16
C LYS A 139 -3.59 -8.58 -15.25
N GLY A 140 -3.17 -9.28 -14.20
CA GLY A 140 -3.00 -10.74 -14.24
C GLY A 140 -1.93 -11.19 -15.24
N SER A 141 -1.02 -10.30 -15.63
CA SER A 141 0.06 -10.55 -16.59
C SER A 141 1.43 -10.26 -15.98
N VAL A 142 2.47 -10.77 -16.64
CA VAL A 142 3.88 -10.53 -16.34
C VAL A 142 4.58 -10.05 -17.61
N ALA A 143 5.32 -8.95 -17.53
CA ALA A 143 6.12 -8.43 -18.63
C ALA A 143 7.59 -8.80 -18.49
N ARG A 144 8.30 -8.89 -19.61
CA ARG A 144 9.76 -9.05 -19.62
C ARG A 144 10.42 -7.67 -19.65
N ILE A 145 11.45 -7.48 -18.83
CA ILE A 145 12.22 -6.25 -18.72
C ILE A 145 13.71 -6.55 -18.70
N GLY A 146 14.56 -5.63 -19.19
CA GLY A 146 16.03 -5.79 -19.10
C GLY A 146 16.57 -7.10 -19.72
N GLY A 147 15.92 -7.60 -20.77
CA GLY A 147 16.30 -8.84 -21.48
C GLY A 147 15.80 -10.14 -20.83
N SER A 148 15.86 -10.26 -19.50
CA SER A 148 15.48 -11.50 -18.79
C SER A 148 14.71 -11.30 -17.49
N GLY A 149 14.59 -10.07 -17.00
CA GLY A 149 13.81 -9.76 -15.80
C GLY A 149 12.31 -9.90 -16.04
N LEU A 150 11.57 -10.14 -14.97
CA LEU A 150 10.12 -10.21 -14.98
C LEU A 150 9.55 -9.00 -14.24
N LEU A 151 8.46 -8.44 -14.71
CA LEU A 151 7.72 -7.36 -14.07
C LEU A 151 6.27 -7.77 -13.87
N LEU A 152 5.80 -7.69 -12.63
CA LEU A 152 4.40 -7.82 -12.22
C LEU A 152 3.86 -6.43 -11.91
N PRO A 153 3.10 -5.80 -12.83
CA PRO A 153 2.50 -4.50 -12.59
C PRO A 153 1.54 -4.57 -11.39
N ALA A 154 1.80 -3.79 -10.35
CA ALA A 154 0.98 -3.81 -9.13
C ALA A 154 0.07 -2.58 -9.01
N ARG A 155 0.38 -1.53 -9.77
CA ARG A 155 -0.40 -0.29 -9.86
C ARG A 155 -0.28 0.25 -11.27
N THR A 156 -1.36 0.83 -11.78
CA THR A 156 -1.36 1.55 -13.05
C THR A 156 -1.98 2.92 -12.82
N THR A 157 -1.27 4.00 -13.17
CA THR A 157 -1.88 5.31 -13.40
C THR A 157 -1.88 5.57 -14.89
N THR A 158 -2.94 6.21 -15.36
CA THR A 158 -3.05 6.64 -16.76
C THR A 158 -2.06 7.77 -17.04
N PRO A 159 -1.25 7.74 -18.13
CA PRO A 159 -1.27 6.75 -19.21
C PRO A 159 -0.70 5.39 -18.79
N ASP A 160 0.53 5.32 -18.25
CA ASP A 160 1.18 4.05 -17.86
C ASP A 160 2.18 4.16 -16.69
N GLY A 161 2.11 5.24 -15.89
CA GLY A 161 2.99 5.40 -14.74
C GLY A 161 2.60 4.47 -13.58
N VAL A 162 3.57 3.97 -12.83
CA VAL A 162 3.51 3.38 -11.46
C VAL A 162 3.97 1.92 -11.33
N GLY A 163 4.64 1.70 -10.20
CA GLY A 163 5.47 0.56 -9.82
C GLY A 163 4.85 -0.83 -9.79
N GLY A 164 5.75 -1.79 -9.76
CA GLY A 164 5.46 -3.21 -9.74
C GLY A 164 6.58 -3.99 -9.08
N PHE A 165 6.33 -5.29 -8.91
CA PHE A 165 7.32 -6.21 -8.41
C PHE A 165 8.14 -6.73 -9.58
N ALA A 166 9.45 -6.60 -9.52
CA ALA A 166 10.35 -7.10 -10.54
C ALA A 166 11.24 -8.21 -10.02
N PHE A 167 11.32 -9.31 -10.74
CA PHE A 167 12.33 -10.34 -10.51
C PHE A 167 13.52 -10.07 -11.42
N LEU A 168 14.68 -9.85 -10.83
CA LEU A 168 15.95 -9.59 -11.52
C LEU A 168 16.98 -10.72 -11.28
N GLY A 169 16.59 -11.76 -10.52
CA GLY A 169 17.48 -12.85 -10.12
C GLY A 169 18.67 -12.34 -9.30
N ASP A 170 19.84 -12.93 -9.53
CA ASP A 170 21.10 -12.55 -8.87
C ASP A 170 21.85 -11.41 -9.59
N ALA A 171 21.31 -10.92 -10.71
CA ALA A 171 21.93 -9.83 -11.45
C ALA A 171 21.83 -8.51 -10.66
N PRO A 172 22.90 -7.70 -10.61
CA PRO A 172 22.83 -6.40 -9.98
C PRO A 172 21.80 -5.53 -10.73
N PRO A 173 20.96 -4.76 -10.00
CA PRO A 173 19.96 -3.96 -10.67
C PRO A 173 20.61 -2.86 -11.52
N ALA A 174 20.15 -2.73 -12.77
CA ALA A 174 20.49 -1.60 -13.62
C ALA A 174 19.99 -0.28 -13.02
N GLY A 175 20.57 0.85 -13.47
CA GLY A 175 20.16 2.18 -13.02
C GLY A 175 18.69 2.48 -13.32
N THR A 176 18.23 2.12 -14.53
CA THR A 176 16.82 2.20 -14.93
C THR A 176 16.43 1.02 -15.84
N TYR A 177 15.12 0.78 -15.93
CA TYR A 177 14.48 -0.20 -16.79
C TYR A 177 13.40 0.50 -17.61
N ASP A 178 13.33 0.21 -18.91
CA ASP A 178 12.18 0.61 -19.72
C ASP A 178 11.00 -0.33 -19.41
N CYS A 179 9.94 0.23 -18.85
CA CYS A 179 8.68 -0.46 -18.58
C CYS A 179 7.58 0.32 -19.29
N TYR A 180 7.09 -0.22 -20.41
CA TYR A 180 6.02 0.36 -21.21
C TYR A 180 6.30 1.80 -21.72
N GLY A 181 7.54 2.07 -22.12
CA GLY A 181 7.96 3.39 -22.64
C GLY A 181 8.27 4.41 -21.55
N SER A 182 8.30 3.99 -20.28
CA SER A 182 8.63 4.82 -19.12
C SER A 182 9.84 4.25 -18.38
N GLN A 183 10.66 5.13 -17.79
CA GLN A 183 11.87 4.70 -17.08
C GLN A 183 11.57 4.43 -15.61
N PHE A 184 11.82 3.19 -15.17
CA PHE A 184 11.63 2.74 -13.81
C PHE A 184 12.97 2.48 -13.15
N ARG A 185 13.08 2.73 -11.84
CA ARG A 185 14.26 2.39 -11.03
C ARG A 185 13.89 1.47 -9.88
N THR A 186 14.84 0.67 -9.42
CA THR A 186 14.66 -0.07 -8.17
C THR A 186 14.59 0.88 -6.98
N ARG A 187 13.52 0.79 -6.19
CA ARG A 187 13.39 1.55 -4.93
C ARG A 187 13.69 0.71 -3.70
N TRP A 188 13.23 -0.54 -3.66
CA TRP A 188 13.45 -1.44 -2.52
C TRP A 188 13.78 -2.85 -2.99
N SER A 189 14.76 -3.49 -2.36
CA SER A 189 14.95 -4.95 -2.43
C SER A 189 13.97 -5.63 -1.48
N LEU A 190 13.37 -6.73 -1.92
CA LEU A 190 12.38 -7.50 -1.17
C LEU A 190 12.93 -8.86 -0.70
N GLY A 191 14.00 -9.34 -1.36
CA GLY A 191 14.60 -10.66 -1.16
C GLY A 191 14.40 -11.57 -2.37
N ASP A 192 15.16 -12.66 -2.46
CA ASP A 192 15.06 -13.69 -3.52
C ASP A 192 15.07 -13.13 -4.95
N GLY A 193 15.91 -12.13 -5.21
CA GLY A 193 15.98 -11.46 -6.52
C GLY A 193 14.76 -10.58 -6.86
N TRP A 194 13.81 -10.39 -5.94
CA TRP A 194 12.67 -9.50 -6.10
C TRP A 194 12.95 -8.08 -5.61
N TYR A 195 12.47 -7.12 -6.40
CA TYR A 195 12.58 -5.68 -6.16
C TYR A 195 11.24 -5.01 -6.39
N TRP A 196 11.03 -3.88 -5.73
CA TRP A 196 9.98 -2.95 -6.11
C TRP A 196 10.57 -1.92 -7.07
N LEU A 197 10.02 -1.87 -8.29
CA LEU A 197 10.33 -0.82 -9.25
C LEU A 197 9.34 0.34 -9.11
N GLN A 198 9.83 1.55 -9.33
CA GLN A 198 9.02 2.75 -9.39
C GLN A 198 9.46 3.62 -10.56
N ASP A 199 8.50 4.23 -11.23
CA ASP A 199 8.70 5.25 -12.24
C ASP A 199 9.58 6.41 -11.71
N THR A 200 10.60 6.76 -12.47
CA THR A 200 11.56 7.83 -12.17
C THR A 200 10.92 9.22 -12.21
N MET A 201 9.83 9.40 -12.96
CA MET A 201 9.11 10.67 -13.06
C MET A 201 8.27 10.97 -11.82
N ILE A 202 8.04 9.97 -10.95
CA ILE A 202 7.28 10.15 -9.71
C ILE A 202 8.25 10.50 -8.58
N PRO A 203 8.13 11.70 -7.98
CA PRO A 203 8.96 12.08 -6.84
C PRO A 203 8.86 11.01 -5.73
N SER A 204 10.00 10.67 -5.12
CA SER A 204 9.98 9.86 -3.92
C SER A 204 9.32 10.67 -2.80
N THR A 205 8.04 10.41 -2.54
CA THR A 205 7.42 10.83 -1.28
C THR A 205 8.20 10.15 -0.16
N THR A 206 8.85 10.99 0.65
CA THR A 206 9.59 10.60 1.86
C THR A 206 8.63 10.32 2.99
#